data_AF-A0A7J2YSA0-F1
#
_entry.id   AF-A0A7J2YSA0-F1
#
_cell.length_a   1.000
_cell.length_b   1.000
_cell.length_c   1.000
_cell.angle_alpha   90.00
_cell.angle_beta   90.00
_cell.angle_gamma   90.00
#
_symmetry.space_group_name_H-M   'P 1'
#
loop_
_entity.id
_entity.type
_entity.pdbx_description
1 polymer ?
#
loop_
_entity_poly.entity_id
_entity_poly.type
_entity_poly.pdbx_seq_one_letter_code
_entity_poly.pdbx_strand_id
1 'polypeptide(L)'
;MATIRELTDVWAETTWKKQLVEVKASSVAKSNLRKALARFGLLKQPITGESVTNLPRTEEGQFPKGLGISYTKAFDSAYSKNPKRLPIVYLLNLVESFDFKNYSEEQFRGLLARGLRTFPSLLRDRDFAENLNLLLQANGSAKKGWTAGVAPDEDVAQHTDVLLKYNGAVFRIWLYQFSFVGLPHDIERILGRRGELPPGNHILCPLDTNLARRLETLEKRVVRFKSRLKDKQAKFERFSNKKCKGALECVKGSEQLEKEIAAAEHEINNIQNKEIIIQNGWYFFAESKVASVLKIAHEVSDSKTKPDDYGIVCKTLLGPEEYLGKVQVFSKP
;
A
#
# COMPACT_ATOMS: atom_id res chain seq x y z
N MET A 1 -9.33 14.75 13.56
CA MET A 1 -7.96 14.69 13.01
C MET A 1 -8.12 14.31 11.53
N ALA A 2 -7.33 14.87 10.62
CA ALA A 2 -7.44 14.50 9.21
C ALA A 2 -7.06 13.01 9.02
N THR A 3 -7.76 12.31 8.14
CA THR A 3 -7.47 10.90 7.81
C THR A 3 -6.15 10.79 7.04
N ILE A 4 -5.53 9.60 7.01
CA ILE A 4 -4.34 9.34 6.20
C ILE A 4 -4.55 9.77 4.74
N ARG A 5 -5.71 9.45 4.18
CA ARG A 5 -6.10 9.81 2.81
C ARG A 5 -6.09 11.31 2.58
N GLU A 6 -6.78 12.08 3.42
CA GLU A 6 -6.78 13.56 3.36
C GLU A 6 -5.37 14.15 3.52
N LEU A 7 -4.50 13.53 4.33
CA LEU A 7 -3.12 13.96 4.47
C LEU A 7 -2.33 13.77 3.18
N THR A 8 -2.63 12.73 2.38
CA THR A 8 -1.95 12.53 1.10
C THR A 8 -2.23 13.66 0.09
N ASP A 9 -3.42 14.26 0.12
CA ASP A 9 -3.75 15.42 -0.72
C ASP A 9 -2.88 16.63 -0.32
N VAL A 10 -2.77 16.87 0.99
CA VAL A 10 -1.90 17.93 1.54
C VAL A 10 -0.44 17.71 1.14
N TRP A 11 0.02 16.46 1.07
CA TRP A 11 1.38 16.13 0.66
C TRP A 11 1.61 16.31 -0.85
N ALA A 12 0.63 15.95 -1.66
CA ALA A 12 0.71 16.08 -3.13
C ALA A 12 0.78 17.55 -3.58
N GLU A 13 0.19 18.48 -2.83
CA GLU A 13 0.23 19.93 -3.10
C GLU A 13 1.56 20.61 -2.75
N THR A 14 2.51 19.87 -2.18
CA THR A 14 3.80 20.41 -1.74
C THR A 14 4.96 19.56 -2.22
N THR A 15 6.18 20.09 -2.07
CA THR A 15 7.41 19.39 -2.47
C THR A 15 8.20 18.95 -1.25
N TRP A 16 9.03 17.91 -1.43
CA TRP A 16 9.98 17.45 -0.42
C TRP A 16 10.84 18.60 0.15
N LYS A 17 11.34 19.50 -0.72
CA LYS A 17 12.11 20.67 -0.30
C LYS A 17 11.29 21.63 0.57
N LYS A 18 10.05 21.92 0.18
CA LYS A 18 9.19 22.86 0.91
C LYS A 18 8.87 22.32 2.30
N GLN A 19 8.42 21.07 2.41
CA GLN A 19 8.16 20.47 3.73
C GLN A 19 9.43 20.41 4.61
N LEU A 20 10.60 20.10 4.06
CA LEU A 20 11.85 20.04 4.82
C LEU A 20 12.26 21.40 5.42
N VAL A 21 12.01 22.49 4.71
CA VAL A 21 12.28 23.85 5.21
C VAL A 21 11.38 24.15 6.41
N GLU A 22 10.10 23.78 6.33
CA GLU A 22 9.07 24.12 7.32
C GLU A 22 9.09 23.28 8.61
N VAL A 23 9.64 22.06 8.58
CA VAL A 23 9.75 21.22 9.81
C VAL A 23 10.75 21.82 10.80
N LYS A 24 10.48 21.79 12.10
CA LYS A 24 11.49 22.13 13.12
C LYS A 24 12.37 20.90 13.40
N ALA A 25 13.67 20.98 13.06
CA ALA A 25 14.66 19.94 13.28
C ALA A 25 16.08 20.55 13.25
N SER A 26 17.09 19.81 13.71
CA SER A 26 18.48 20.29 13.72
C SER A 26 18.98 20.64 12.32
N SER A 27 19.82 21.68 12.21
CA SER A 27 20.40 22.11 10.93
C SER A 27 21.22 21.01 10.26
N VAL A 28 21.93 20.21 11.06
CA VAL A 28 22.72 19.06 10.60
C VAL A 28 21.82 17.97 10.02
N ALA A 29 20.77 17.54 10.74
CA ALA A 29 19.85 16.51 10.23
C ALA A 29 19.13 16.96 8.95
N LYS A 30 18.67 18.21 8.91
CA LYS A 30 18.09 18.80 7.70
C LYS A 30 19.07 18.83 6.53
N SER A 31 20.34 19.18 6.78
CA SER A 31 21.38 19.22 5.76
C SER A 31 21.63 17.83 5.17
N ASN A 32 21.79 16.82 6.03
CA ASN A 32 22.00 15.42 5.62
C ASN A 32 20.80 14.88 4.82
N LEU A 33 19.58 15.09 5.31
CA LEU A 33 18.37 14.69 4.60
C LEU A 33 18.25 15.41 3.25
N ARG A 34 18.52 16.72 3.21
CA ARG A 34 18.48 17.50 1.96
C ARG A 34 19.43 16.93 0.91
N LYS A 35 20.67 16.60 1.29
CA LYS A 35 21.67 16.00 0.38
C LYS A 35 21.17 14.68 -0.19
N ALA A 36 20.63 13.80 0.65
CA ALA A 36 20.07 12.53 0.22
C ALA A 36 18.88 12.72 -0.75
N LEU A 37 17.90 13.57 -0.40
CA LEU A 37 16.77 13.88 -1.28
C LEU A 37 17.19 14.52 -2.60
N ALA A 38 18.27 15.32 -2.61
CA ALA A 38 18.82 15.87 -3.85
C ALA A 38 19.38 14.76 -4.74
N ARG A 39 20.09 13.80 -4.14
CA ARG A 39 20.67 12.67 -4.85
C ARG A 39 19.61 11.73 -5.44
N PHE A 40 18.48 11.58 -4.75
CA PHE A 40 17.32 10.84 -5.27
C PHE A 40 16.50 11.64 -6.30
N GLY A 41 16.81 12.92 -6.54
CA GLY A 41 16.04 13.76 -7.45
C GLY A 41 14.67 14.19 -6.91
N LEU A 42 14.43 14.05 -5.60
CA LEU A 42 13.10 14.24 -5.00
C LEU A 42 12.81 15.68 -4.58
N LEU A 43 13.82 16.52 -4.34
CA LEU A 43 13.63 17.84 -3.73
C LEU A 43 12.51 18.69 -4.35
N LYS A 44 12.39 18.67 -5.68
CA LYS A 44 11.39 19.45 -6.43
C LYS A 44 10.13 18.67 -6.78
N GLN A 45 10.09 17.36 -6.51
CA GLN A 45 8.94 16.54 -6.84
C GLN A 45 7.83 16.75 -5.79
N PRO A 46 6.56 16.64 -6.21
CA PRO A 46 5.44 16.41 -5.30
C PRO A 46 5.66 15.18 -4.42
N ILE A 47 5.07 15.18 -3.21
CA ILE A 47 5.15 14.03 -2.31
C ILE A 47 3.99 13.08 -2.62
N THR A 48 4.20 12.22 -3.61
CA THR A 48 3.23 11.22 -4.07
C THR A 48 3.81 9.81 -3.97
N GLY A 49 2.96 8.79 -4.10
CA GLY A 49 3.41 7.40 -4.11
C GLY A 49 4.40 7.12 -5.25
N GLU A 50 4.22 7.74 -6.42
CA GLU A 50 5.15 7.61 -7.55
C GLU A 50 6.54 8.17 -7.22
N SER A 51 6.61 9.26 -6.44
CA SER A 51 7.90 9.89 -6.09
C SER A 51 8.83 8.98 -5.29
N VAL A 52 8.29 7.95 -4.63
CA VAL A 52 9.08 6.97 -3.85
C VAL A 52 9.22 5.63 -4.56
N THR A 53 8.73 5.52 -5.80
CA THR A 53 8.97 4.35 -6.65
C THR A 53 10.36 4.39 -7.27
N ASN A 54 10.90 3.20 -7.61
CA ASN A 54 12.18 3.06 -8.32
C ASN A 54 13.39 3.71 -7.62
N LEU A 55 13.31 3.93 -6.31
CA LEU A 55 14.46 4.36 -5.52
C LEU A 55 15.57 3.30 -5.56
N PRO A 56 16.84 3.73 -5.57
CA PRO A 56 17.96 2.84 -5.78
C PRO A 56 18.05 1.81 -4.66
N ARG A 57 18.31 0.56 -5.04
CA ARG A 57 18.60 -0.54 -4.12
C ARG A 57 20.12 -0.65 -3.94
N THR A 58 20.69 0.16 -3.05
CA THR A 58 22.16 0.21 -2.80
C THR A 58 22.54 -0.73 -1.66
N GLU A 59 23.61 -0.43 -0.90
CA GLU A 59 24.15 -1.21 0.23
C GLU A 59 23.21 -1.41 1.44
N GLU A 60 21.99 -1.88 1.21
CA GLU A 60 20.96 -2.14 2.22
C GLU A 60 21.24 -3.39 3.05
N GLY A 61 22.05 -4.31 2.52
CA GLY A 61 22.41 -5.58 3.13
C GLY A 61 23.72 -5.54 3.94
N GLN A 62 24.45 -4.43 3.91
CA GLN A 62 25.73 -4.28 4.63
C GLN A 62 25.59 -3.61 6.00
N PHE A 63 24.37 -3.46 6.51
CA PHE A 63 24.21 -3.11 7.91
C PHE A 63 24.55 -4.35 8.74
N PRO A 64 25.56 -4.29 9.64
CA PRO A 64 25.75 -5.34 10.62
C PRO A 64 24.41 -5.58 11.33
N LYS A 65 24.09 -6.83 11.66
CA LYS A 65 22.97 -7.15 12.55
C LYS A 65 23.06 -6.22 13.77
N GLY A 66 22.15 -5.26 13.93
CA GLY A 66 22.11 -4.41 15.12
C GLY A 66 22.14 -2.89 14.95
N LEU A 67 21.91 -2.30 13.76
CA LEU A 67 21.70 -0.83 13.70
C LEU A 67 20.49 -0.37 14.54
N GLY A 68 19.60 -1.28 14.94
CA GLY A 68 18.50 -1.00 15.87
C GLY A 68 17.44 -0.04 15.31
N ILE A 69 17.58 0.41 14.05
CA ILE A 69 16.63 1.32 13.40
C ILE A 69 15.39 0.53 12.99
N SER A 70 14.28 0.75 13.70
CA SER A 70 12.96 0.26 13.33
C SER A 70 12.22 1.32 12.51
N TYR A 71 11.91 0.99 11.25
CA TYR A 71 11.12 1.84 10.38
C TYR A 71 9.71 2.07 10.94
N THR A 72 9.07 1.04 11.51
CA THR A 72 7.75 1.14 12.13
C THR A 72 7.78 2.12 13.31
N LYS A 73 8.76 2.01 14.22
CA LYS A 73 8.90 2.95 15.35
C LYS A 73 9.16 4.39 14.89
N ALA A 74 10.01 4.56 13.88
CA ALA A 74 10.27 5.88 13.30
C ALA A 74 9.00 6.49 12.68
N PHE A 75 8.18 5.67 12.02
CA PHE A 75 6.91 6.09 11.43
C PHE A 75 5.88 6.48 12.49
N ASP A 76 5.64 5.64 13.50
CA ASP A 76 4.66 5.94 14.56
C ASP A 76 5.05 7.17 15.39
N SER A 77 6.36 7.32 15.67
CA SER A 77 6.88 8.53 16.30
C SER A 77 6.62 9.77 15.43
N ALA A 78 6.83 9.68 14.12
CA ALA A 78 6.58 10.79 13.21
C ALA A 78 5.08 11.11 13.07
N TYR A 79 4.24 10.07 13.02
CA TYR A 79 2.79 10.19 12.94
C TYR A 79 2.21 10.90 14.17
N SER A 80 2.66 10.50 15.35
CA SER A 80 2.24 11.10 16.61
C SER A 80 2.72 12.54 16.76
N LYS A 81 3.90 12.88 16.24
CA LYS A 81 4.49 14.23 16.32
C LYS A 81 3.85 15.22 15.34
N ASN A 82 3.74 14.86 14.06
CA ASN A 82 3.27 15.78 13.03
C ASN A 82 2.75 15.04 11.77
N PRO A 83 1.48 14.60 11.76
CA PRO A 83 0.93 13.84 10.65
C PRO A 83 0.89 14.65 9.34
N LYS A 84 0.72 15.98 9.40
CA LYS A 84 0.73 16.87 8.23
C LYS A 84 2.07 16.91 7.49
N ARG A 85 3.17 16.57 8.15
CA ARG A 85 4.51 16.52 7.56
C ARG A 85 5.17 15.15 7.77
N LEU A 86 4.33 14.11 7.88
CA LEU A 86 4.73 12.75 8.20
C LEU A 86 5.93 12.25 7.36
N PRO A 87 5.95 12.39 6.01
CA PRO A 87 7.05 11.88 5.20
C PRO A 87 8.41 12.48 5.61
N ILE A 88 8.48 13.80 5.83
CA ILE A 88 9.73 14.46 6.24
C ILE A 88 10.10 14.13 7.69
N VAL A 89 9.14 14.14 8.62
CA VAL A 89 9.42 13.86 10.03
C VAL A 89 9.86 12.41 10.22
N TYR A 90 9.28 11.48 9.45
CA TYR A 90 9.70 10.09 9.39
C TYR A 90 11.17 9.97 8.96
N LEU A 91 11.55 10.61 7.84
CA LEU A 91 12.93 10.55 7.38
C LEU A 91 13.90 11.22 8.36
N LEU A 92 13.50 12.32 9.00
CA LEU A 92 14.31 12.97 10.02
C LEU A 92 14.53 12.07 11.24
N ASN A 93 13.52 11.35 11.71
CA ASN A 93 13.68 10.35 12.76
C ASN A 93 14.71 9.27 12.37
N LEU A 94 14.74 8.84 11.09
CA LEU A 94 15.77 7.92 10.60
C LEU A 94 17.15 8.56 10.55
N VAL A 95 17.28 9.82 10.13
CA VAL A 95 18.55 10.55 10.12
C VAL A 95 19.13 10.70 11.52
N GLU A 96 18.28 11.05 12.49
CA GLU A 96 18.68 11.22 13.89
C GLU A 96 19.09 9.89 14.55
N SER A 97 18.57 8.77 14.06
CA SER A 97 18.93 7.43 14.54
C SER A 97 20.17 6.85 13.85
N PHE A 98 20.73 7.53 12.84
CA PHE A 98 21.85 7.02 12.05
C PHE A 98 23.20 7.43 12.65
N ASP A 99 24.07 6.45 12.85
CA ASP A 99 25.41 6.67 13.38
C ASP A 99 26.43 6.98 12.28
N PHE A 100 26.56 8.27 11.96
CA PHE A 100 27.52 8.77 10.98
C PHE A 100 29.00 8.55 11.36
N LYS A 101 29.32 8.09 12.58
CA LYS A 101 30.72 7.76 12.95
C LYS A 101 31.12 6.38 12.45
N ASN A 102 30.18 5.44 12.43
CA ASN A 102 30.44 4.03 12.14
C ASN A 102 29.97 3.61 10.75
N TYR A 103 29.20 4.45 10.06
CA TYR A 103 28.60 4.12 8.78
C TYR A 103 28.83 5.20 7.73
N SER A 104 28.94 4.76 6.47
CA SER A 104 29.23 5.62 5.32
C SER A 104 28.02 6.44 4.89
N GLU A 105 28.27 7.49 4.10
CA GLU A 105 27.20 8.26 3.45
C GLU A 105 26.38 7.39 2.48
N GLU A 106 26.98 6.36 1.88
CA GLU A 106 26.29 5.45 0.99
C GLU A 106 25.30 4.55 1.75
N GLN A 107 25.72 4.04 2.90
CA GLN A 107 24.85 3.31 3.82
C GLN A 107 23.71 4.20 4.32
N PHE A 108 23.98 5.46 4.66
CA PHE A 108 22.93 6.43 5.02
C PHE A 108 21.89 6.59 3.89
N ARG A 109 22.34 6.72 2.64
CA ARG A 109 21.43 6.81 1.49
C ARG A 109 20.65 5.52 1.30
N GLY A 110 21.27 4.35 1.46
CA GLY A 110 20.59 3.05 1.43
C GLY A 110 19.50 2.95 2.49
N LEU A 111 19.77 3.41 3.73
CA LEU A 111 18.79 3.45 4.82
C LEU A 111 17.55 4.27 4.42
N LEU A 112 17.75 5.48 3.90
CA LEU A 112 16.66 6.38 3.53
C LEU A 112 15.89 5.90 2.30
N ALA A 113 16.58 5.36 1.28
CA ALA A 113 15.92 4.78 0.11
C ALA A 113 15.05 3.58 0.49
N ARG A 114 15.55 2.71 1.38
CA ARG A 114 14.75 1.61 1.94
C ARG A 114 13.58 2.14 2.78
N GLY A 115 13.81 3.13 3.66
CA GLY A 115 12.75 3.74 4.46
C GLY A 115 11.62 4.31 3.61
N LEU A 116 11.95 5.05 2.53
CA LEU A 116 10.98 5.56 1.58
C LEU A 116 10.21 4.46 0.84
N ARG A 117 10.84 3.33 0.53
CA ARG A 117 10.16 2.17 -0.08
C ARG A 117 9.31 1.37 0.91
N THR A 118 9.64 1.40 2.20
CA THR A 118 8.84 0.83 3.29
C THR A 118 7.66 1.72 3.66
N PHE A 119 7.80 3.04 3.51
CA PHE A 119 6.77 4.02 3.88
C PHE A 119 5.36 3.72 3.34
N PRO A 120 5.15 3.31 2.07
CA PRO A 120 3.83 2.91 1.58
C PRO A 120 3.16 1.79 2.36
N SER A 121 3.90 0.79 2.88
CA SER A 121 3.28 -0.28 3.67
C SER A 121 2.83 0.23 5.02
N LEU A 122 3.69 0.94 5.74
CA LEU A 122 3.35 1.54 7.05
C LEU A 122 2.15 2.50 6.95
N LEU A 123 2.08 3.24 5.86
CA LEU A 123 0.95 4.13 5.56
C LEU A 123 -0.36 3.36 5.36
N ARG A 124 -0.31 2.23 4.65
CA ARG A 124 -1.47 1.34 4.48
C ARG A 124 -1.92 0.72 5.78
N ASP A 125 -0.98 0.27 6.61
CA ASP A 125 -1.29 -0.38 7.89
C ASP A 125 -2.02 0.59 8.81
N ARG A 126 -1.55 1.85 8.84
CA ARG A 126 -2.19 2.93 9.57
C ARG A 126 -3.57 3.29 9.03
N ASP A 127 -3.70 3.49 7.71
CA ASP A 127 -5.00 3.77 7.06
C ASP A 127 -6.01 2.65 7.34
N PHE A 128 -5.58 1.39 7.24
CA PHE A 128 -6.44 0.23 7.49
C PHE A 128 -6.93 0.21 8.94
N ALA A 129 -6.03 0.40 9.92
CA ALA A 129 -6.39 0.39 11.34
C ALA A 129 -7.33 1.56 11.71
N GLU A 130 -7.12 2.75 11.13
CA GLU A 130 -8.00 3.90 11.35
C GLU A 130 -9.40 3.65 10.76
N ASN A 131 -9.50 3.16 9.52
CA ASN A 131 -10.77 2.80 8.91
C ASN A 131 -11.51 1.68 9.65
N LEU A 132 -10.78 0.67 10.14
CA LEU A 132 -11.35 -0.39 10.96
C LEU A 132 -11.93 0.16 12.26
N ASN A 133 -11.22 1.08 12.93
CA ASN A 133 -11.71 1.75 14.14
C ASN A 133 -12.98 2.59 13.86
N LEU A 134 -13.03 3.31 12.74
CA LEU A 134 -14.22 4.06 12.35
C LEU A 134 -15.43 3.13 12.14
N LEU A 135 -15.24 1.99 11.47
CA LEU A 135 -16.30 0.99 11.29
C LEU A 135 -16.78 0.39 12.62
N LEU A 136 -15.85 0.09 13.53
CA LEU A 136 -16.19 -0.40 14.88
C LEU A 136 -17.02 0.62 15.67
N GLN A 137 -16.70 1.91 15.56
CA GLN A 137 -17.45 2.98 16.20
C GLN A 137 -18.84 3.14 15.58
N ALA A 138 -18.92 3.20 14.25
CA ALA A 138 -20.16 3.39 13.51
C ALA A 138 -21.18 2.26 13.77
N ASN A 139 -20.71 1.01 13.86
CA ASN A 139 -21.57 -0.16 14.08
C ASN A 139 -21.83 -0.44 15.57
N GLY A 140 -21.32 0.40 16.48
CA GLY A 140 -21.44 0.22 17.92
C GLY A 140 -20.61 -0.95 18.48
N SER A 141 -19.84 -1.66 17.65
CA SER A 141 -18.95 -2.75 18.07
C SER A 141 -17.88 -2.30 19.07
N ALA A 142 -17.41 -1.05 18.98
CA ALA A 142 -16.48 -0.48 19.96
C ALA A 142 -17.06 -0.52 21.39
N LYS A 143 -18.36 -0.21 21.55
CA LYS A 143 -19.04 -0.27 22.86
C LYS A 143 -19.22 -1.70 23.37
N LYS A 144 -19.15 -2.68 22.46
CA LYS A 144 -19.20 -4.11 22.80
C LYS A 144 -17.84 -4.67 23.21
N GLY A 145 -16.77 -3.87 23.20
CA GLY A 145 -15.43 -4.30 23.61
C GLY A 145 -14.49 -4.63 22.45
N TRP A 146 -14.86 -4.35 21.20
CA TRP A 146 -13.95 -4.44 20.07
C TRP A 146 -12.95 -3.29 20.07
N THR A 147 -11.67 -3.60 19.85
CA THR A 147 -10.60 -2.59 19.73
C THR A 147 -9.68 -2.94 18.56
N ALA A 148 -9.27 -1.93 17.78
CA ALA A 148 -8.31 -2.11 16.70
C ALA A 148 -7.12 -1.16 16.84
N GLY A 149 -5.94 -1.60 16.43
CA GLY A 149 -4.75 -0.75 16.46
C GLY A 149 -3.58 -1.33 15.70
N VAL A 150 -2.66 -0.43 15.32
CA VAL A 150 -1.31 -0.78 14.89
C VAL A 150 -0.47 -0.94 16.16
N ALA A 151 0.23 -2.05 16.32
CA ALA A 151 1.09 -2.30 17.47
C ALA A 151 2.55 -2.40 17.00
N PRO A 152 3.31 -1.29 16.94
CA PRO A 152 4.68 -1.28 16.42
C PRO A 152 5.64 -2.29 17.07
N ASP A 153 5.42 -2.61 18.35
CA ASP A 153 6.22 -3.63 19.05
C ASP A 153 5.80 -5.07 18.68
N GLU A 154 4.53 -5.31 18.32
CA GLU A 154 4.06 -6.60 17.79
C GLU A 154 4.34 -6.74 16.27
N ASP A 155 4.46 -5.65 15.52
CA ASP A 155 4.85 -5.69 14.10
C ASP A 155 6.30 -6.20 13.93
N VAL A 156 7.24 -5.63 14.72
CA VAL A 156 8.67 -5.98 14.65
C VAL A 156 8.93 -7.40 15.19
N ALA A 157 8.20 -7.87 16.20
CA ALA A 157 8.45 -9.14 16.88
C ALA A 157 7.49 -10.27 16.50
N GLN A 158 6.26 -9.96 16.08
CA GLN A 158 5.16 -10.92 15.89
C GLN A 158 4.50 -10.81 14.50
N HIS A 159 5.09 -10.02 13.59
CA HIS A 159 4.72 -9.98 12.17
C HIS A 159 3.23 -9.69 11.93
N THR A 160 2.59 -8.94 12.81
CA THR A 160 1.17 -8.58 12.72
C THR A 160 1.02 -7.10 12.34
N ASP A 161 0.40 -6.83 11.20
CA ASP A 161 0.28 -5.45 10.69
C ASP A 161 -0.84 -4.69 11.43
N VAL A 162 -1.99 -5.34 11.67
CA VAL A 162 -3.11 -4.76 12.45
C VAL A 162 -3.66 -5.78 13.44
N LEU A 163 -3.88 -5.35 14.68
CA LEU A 163 -4.52 -6.15 15.72
C LEU A 163 -5.96 -5.73 15.93
N LEU A 164 -6.82 -6.73 16.05
CA LEU A 164 -8.21 -6.57 16.42
C LEU A 164 -8.50 -7.49 17.62
N LYS A 165 -9.01 -6.93 18.72
CA LYS A 165 -9.26 -7.67 19.97
C LYS A 165 -10.74 -7.58 20.37
N TYR A 166 -11.30 -8.69 20.84
CA TYR A 166 -12.67 -8.76 21.35
C TYR A 166 -12.83 -9.91 22.36
N ASN A 167 -13.33 -9.62 23.57
CA ASN A 167 -13.62 -10.63 24.61
C ASN A 167 -12.50 -11.67 24.83
N GLY A 168 -11.24 -11.22 24.82
CA GLY A 168 -10.06 -12.09 24.96
C GLY A 168 -9.60 -12.80 23.67
N ALA A 169 -10.42 -12.81 22.61
CA ALA A 169 -10.01 -13.24 21.29
C ALA A 169 -9.09 -12.19 20.63
N VAL A 170 -8.02 -12.67 19.99
CA VAL A 170 -7.06 -11.86 19.25
C VAL A 170 -7.16 -12.24 17.78
N PHE A 171 -7.41 -11.24 16.93
CA PHE A 171 -7.38 -11.34 15.48
C PHE A 171 -6.17 -10.58 14.96
N ARG A 172 -5.31 -11.29 14.23
CA ARG A 172 -4.07 -10.78 13.64
C ARG A 172 -4.30 -10.62 12.16
N ILE A 173 -4.38 -9.38 11.69
CA ILE A 173 -4.68 -9.07 10.29
C ILE A 173 -3.36 -8.84 9.56
N TRP A 174 -3.17 -9.57 8.47
CA TRP A 174 -1.97 -9.58 7.64
C TRP A 174 -2.26 -8.83 6.35
N LEU A 175 -1.66 -7.65 6.19
CA LEU A 175 -1.77 -6.79 5.03
C LEU A 175 -0.54 -7.00 4.14
N TYR A 176 -0.72 -7.64 2.99
CA TYR A 176 0.41 -7.94 2.11
C TYR A 176 0.07 -7.73 0.64
N GLN A 177 1.10 -7.46 -0.16
CA GLN A 177 0.95 -7.30 -1.60
C GLN A 177 1.01 -8.66 -2.26
N PHE A 178 -0.13 -9.12 -2.79
CA PHE A 178 -0.20 -10.37 -3.52
C PHE A 178 0.50 -10.22 -4.87
N SER A 179 1.75 -10.68 -4.92
CA SER A 179 2.65 -10.56 -6.07
C SER A 179 3.59 -11.75 -6.15
N PHE A 180 4.10 -12.05 -7.34
CA PHE A 180 5.03 -13.16 -7.56
C PHE A 180 6.31 -13.06 -6.70
N VAL A 181 6.78 -11.83 -6.45
CA VAL A 181 7.99 -11.57 -5.65
C VAL A 181 7.70 -11.57 -4.15
N GLY A 182 6.53 -11.08 -3.73
CA GLY A 182 6.15 -11.01 -2.31
C GLY A 182 5.69 -12.34 -1.73
N LEU A 183 4.95 -13.12 -2.52
CA LEU A 183 4.30 -14.35 -2.06
C LEU A 183 5.25 -15.37 -1.41
N PRO A 184 6.48 -15.63 -1.93
CA PRO A 184 7.42 -16.50 -1.25
C PRO A 184 7.76 -16.05 0.17
N HIS A 185 7.89 -14.74 0.40
CA HIS A 185 8.19 -14.20 1.72
C HIS A 185 7.00 -14.33 2.68
N ASP A 186 5.77 -14.13 2.19
CA ASP A 186 4.57 -14.32 3.00
C ASP A 186 4.34 -15.80 3.33
N ILE A 187 4.62 -16.72 2.40
CA ILE A 187 4.63 -18.17 2.65
C ILE A 187 5.65 -18.52 3.72
N GLU A 188 6.89 -18.05 3.62
CA GLU A 188 7.91 -18.30 4.66
C GLU A 188 7.49 -17.81 6.05
N ARG A 189 6.79 -16.67 6.13
CA ARG A 189 6.23 -16.15 7.38
C ARG A 189 5.15 -17.08 7.93
N ILE A 190 4.19 -17.47 7.09
CA ILE A 190 3.08 -18.36 7.50
C ILE A 190 3.61 -19.74 7.92
N LEU A 191 4.70 -20.22 7.32
CA LEU A 191 5.34 -21.49 7.68
C LEU A 191 6.20 -21.42 8.95
N GLY A 192 6.29 -20.25 9.60
CA GLY A 192 7.13 -20.06 10.79
C GLY A 192 8.65 -20.08 10.53
N ARG A 193 9.08 -20.07 9.26
CA ARG A 193 10.51 -20.11 8.88
C ARG A 193 11.26 -18.83 9.25
N ARG A 194 10.53 -17.75 9.54
CA ARG A 194 11.05 -16.44 9.96
C ARG A 194 10.84 -16.14 11.45
N GLY A 195 10.38 -17.12 12.21
CA GLY A 195 9.97 -16.99 13.61
C GLY A 195 8.60 -17.63 13.82
N GLU A 196 8.35 -18.11 15.03
CA GLU A 196 7.06 -18.72 15.39
C GLU A 196 5.93 -17.71 15.23
N LEU A 197 4.80 -18.15 14.67
CA LEU A 197 3.61 -17.31 14.60
C LEU A 197 3.04 -17.11 16.00
N PRO A 198 2.70 -15.86 16.37
CA PRO A 198 2.06 -15.61 17.65
C PRO A 198 0.66 -16.26 17.72
N PRO A 199 0.14 -16.58 18.91
CA PRO A 199 -1.21 -17.14 19.04
C PRO A 199 -2.28 -16.13 18.62
N GLY A 200 -3.38 -16.64 18.04
CA GLY A 200 -4.56 -15.88 17.66
C GLY A 200 -5.25 -16.41 16.40
N ASN A 201 -6.30 -15.72 15.97
CA ASN A 201 -6.95 -15.95 14.69
C ASN A 201 -6.25 -15.10 13.62
N HIS A 202 -5.67 -15.73 12.59
CA HIS A 202 -4.96 -15.01 11.54
C HIS A 202 -5.89 -14.73 10.35
N ILE A 203 -6.06 -13.46 9.99
CA ILE A 203 -6.83 -13.04 8.82
C ILE A 203 -5.87 -12.54 7.76
N LEU A 204 -5.78 -13.28 6.65
CA LEU A 204 -4.99 -12.88 5.48
C LEU A 204 -5.77 -11.87 4.64
N CYS A 205 -5.20 -10.70 4.41
CA CYS A 205 -5.82 -9.61 3.65
C CYS A 205 -4.89 -9.20 2.49
N PRO A 206 -4.93 -9.92 1.36
CA PRO A 206 -4.12 -9.59 0.20
C PRO A 206 -4.60 -8.30 -0.46
N LEU A 207 -3.64 -7.47 -0.88
CA LEU A 207 -3.83 -6.40 -1.86
C LEU A 207 -3.39 -6.93 -3.23
N ASP A 208 -4.35 -7.18 -4.13
CA ASP A 208 -4.06 -7.76 -5.44
C ASP A 208 -3.34 -6.75 -6.36
N THR A 209 -2.04 -6.98 -6.57
CA THR A 209 -1.21 -6.11 -7.41
C THR A 209 -1.60 -6.16 -8.89
N ASN A 210 -2.29 -7.21 -9.35
CA ASN A 210 -2.80 -7.28 -10.72
C ASN A 210 -4.00 -6.35 -10.89
N LEU A 211 -4.88 -6.25 -9.88
CA LEU A 211 -5.99 -5.29 -9.91
C LEU A 211 -5.48 -3.85 -9.91
N ALA A 212 -4.47 -3.55 -9.11
CA ALA A 212 -3.79 -2.24 -9.12
C ALA A 212 -3.25 -1.88 -10.54
N ARG A 213 -2.53 -2.80 -11.19
CA ARG A 213 -2.02 -2.58 -12.55
C ARG A 213 -3.12 -2.46 -13.60
N ARG A 214 -4.19 -3.24 -13.44
CA ARG A 214 -5.38 -3.18 -14.31
C ARG A 214 -6.06 -1.83 -14.18
N LEU A 215 -6.22 -1.31 -12.97
CA LEU A 215 -6.79 0.01 -12.68
C LEU A 215 -5.99 1.12 -13.38
N GLU A 216 -4.67 1.18 -13.21
CA GLU A 216 -3.82 2.16 -13.92
C GLU A 216 -3.98 2.07 -15.45
N THR A 217 -4.11 0.85 -15.99
CA THR A 217 -4.27 0.62 -17.42
C THR A 217 -5.63 1.12 -17.93
N LEU A 218 -6.70 0.88 -17.17
CA LEU A 218 -8.04 1.37 -17.46
C LEU A 218 -8.09 2.91 -17.42
N GLU A 219 -7.50 3.54 -16.42
CA GLU A 219 -7.46 5.01 -16.30
C GLU A 219 -6.74 5.64 -17.50
N LYS A 220 -5.56 5.13 -17.87
CA LYS A 220 -4.83 5.55 -19.07
C LYS A 220 -5.65 5.33 -20.35
N ARG A 221 -6.43 4.25 -20.41
CA ARG A 221 -7.33 3.94 -21.53
C ARG A 221 -8.48 4.95 -21.62
N VAL A 222 -9.13 5.28 -20.50
CA VAL A 222 -10.20 6.28 -20.43
C VAL A 222 -9.71 7.65 -20.90
N VAL A 223 -8.56 8.11 -20.42
CA VAL A 223 -7.96 9.39 -20.85
C VAL A 223 -7.75 9.41 -22.37
N ARG A 224 -7.19 8.32 -22.93
CA ARG A 224 -6.97 8.18 -24.37
C ARG A 224 -8.29 8.19 -25.16
N PHE A 225 -9.31 7.51 -24.66
CA PHE A 225 -10.62 7.46 -25.32
C PHE A 225 -11.34 8.80 -25.27
N LYS A 226 -11.30 9.52 -24.14
CA LYS A 226 -11.83 10.88 -24.02
C LYS A 226 -11.15 11.83 -25.01
N SER A 227 -9.82 11.74 -25.17
CA SER A 227 -9.10 12.51 -26.20
C SER A 227 -9.59 12.19 -27.61
N ARG A 228 -9.68 10.90 -27.98
CA ARG A 228 -10.16 10.47 -29.30
C ARG A 228 -11.62 10.84 -29.56
N LEU A 229 -12.46 10.83 -28.52
CA LEU A 229 -13.85 11.25 -28.59
C LEU A 229 -13.92 12.74 -28.95
N LYS A 230 -13.15 13.57 -28.26
CA LYS A 230 -13.04 15.01 -28.56
C LYS A 230 -12.57 15.25 -30.00
N ASP A 231 -11.57 14.51 -30.47
CA ASP A 231 -11.09 14.62 -31.85
C ASP A 231 -12.16 14.25 -32.88
N LYS A 232 -12.96 13.20 -32.61
CA LYS A 232 -14.07 12.78 -33.48
C LYS A 232 -15.21 13.80 -33.48
N GLN A 233 -15.55 14.36 -32.33
CA GLN A 233 -16.56 15.42 -32.21
C GLN A 233 -16.13 16.67 -32.98
N ALA A 234 -14.89 17.12 -32.80
CA ALA A 234 -14.33 18.24 -33.56
C ALA A 234 -14.27 17.96 -35.07
N LYS A 235 -13.94 16.74 -35.49
CA LYS A 235 -13.97 16.34 -36.91
C LYS A 235 -15.39 16.37 -37.47
N PHE A 236 -16.39 15.89 -36.71
CA PHE A 236 -17.79 15.95 -37.10
C PHE A 236 -18.25 17.39 -37.31
N GLU A 237 -17.89 18.32 -36.42
CA GLU A 237 -18.24 19.73 -36.50
C GLU A 237 -17.75 20.40 -37.80
N ARG A 238 -16.58 20.00 -38.31
CA ARG A 238 -15.99 20.54 -39.55
C ARG A 238 -16.72 20.14 -40.84
N PHE A 239 -17.57 19.10 -40.82
CA PHE A 239 -18.35 18.74 -42.01
C PHE A 239 -19.45 19.76 -42.29
N SER A 240 -19.50 20.29 -43.51
CA SER A 240 -20.59 21.15 -43.99
C SER A 240 -21.91 20.37 -44.16
N ASN A 241 -21.84 19.15 -44.69
CA ASN A 241 -22.99 18.24 -44.78
C ASN A 241 -22.90 17.15 -43.70
N LYS A 242 -23.75 17.24 -42.68
CA LYS A 242 -23.81 16.27 -41.57
C LYS A 242 -24.37 14.89 -41.95
N LYS A 243 -24.97 14.75 -43.14
CA LYS A 243 -25.51 13.48 -43.65
C LYS A 243 -24.51 12.70 -44.50
N CYS A 244 -23.32 13.25 -44.76
CA CYS A 244 -22.32 12.54 -45.55
C CYS A 244 -21.76 11.33 -44.79
N LYS A 245 -21.26 10.33 -45.53
CA LYS A 245 -20.72 9.08 -44.95
C LYS A 245 -19.67 9.34 -43.85
N GLY A 246 -18.74 10.27 -44.09
CA GLY A 246 -17.70 10.63 -43.13
C GLY A 246 -18.22 11.26 -41.84
N ALA A 247 -19.29 12.07 -41.92
CA ALA A 247 -19.95 12.63 -40.74
C ALA A 247 -20.67 11.53 -39.93
N LEU A 248 -21.39 10.63 -40.59
CA LEU A 248 -22.05 9.50 -39.95
C LEU A 248 -21.07 8.52 -39.29
N GLU A 249 -19.89 8.29 -39.89
CA GLU A 249 -18.81 7.50 -39.29
C GLU A 249 -18.21 8.17 -38.04
N CYS A 250 -18.17 9.51 -38.00
CA CYS A 250 -17.75 10.22 -36.79
C CYS A 250 -18.76 10.00 -35.66
N VAL A 251 -20.07 10.12 -35.94
CA VAL A 251 -21.15 9.86 -34.95
C VAL A 251 -21.07 8.44 -34.41
N LYS A 252 -21.09 7.41 -35.27
CA LYS A 252 -20.98 6.01 -34.85
C LYS A 252 -19.70 5.73 -34.05
N GLY A 253 -18.59 6.33 -34.47
CA GLY A 253 -17.32 6.20 -33.78
C GLY A 253 -17.30 6.88 -32.42
N SER A 254 -18.01 8.00 -32.25
CA SER A 254 -18.18 8.67 -30.96
C SER A 254 -19.06 7.85 -30.01
N GLU A 255 -20.20 7.35 -30.48
CA GLU A 255 -21.10 6.48 -29.70
C GLU A 255 -20.38 5.22 -29.18
N GLN A 256 -19.53 4.61 -30.03
CA GLN A 256 -18.72 3.45 -29.62
C GLN A 256 -17.68 3.83 -28.55
N LEU A 257 -17.01 4.97 -28.70
CA LEU A 257 -16.05 5.44 -27.69
C LEU A 257 -16.73 5.77 -26.36
N GLU A 258 -17.92 6.37 -26.39
CA GLU A 258 -18.71 6.65 -25.18
C GLU A 258 -19.08 5.36 -24.44
N LYS A 259 -19.53 4.32 -25.16
CA LYS A 259 -19.79 2.99 -24.57
C LYS A 259 -18.52 2.39 -23.96
N GLU A 260 -17.39 2.47 -24.65
CA GLU A 260 -16.12 1.95 -24.15
C GLU A 260 -15.59 2.73 -22.94
N ILE A 261 -15.77 4.05 -22.90
CA ILE A 261 -15.46 4.89 -21.74
C ILE A 261 -16.33 4.48 -20.56
N ALA A 262 -17.65 4.40 -20.75
CA ALA A 262 -18.60 4.03 -19.69
C ALA A 262 -18.30 2.63 -19.12
N ALA A 263 -17.98 1.66 -19.98
CA ALA A 263 -17.60 0.32 -19.54
C ALA A 263 -16.30 0.32 -18.71
N ALA A 264 -15.28 1.06 -19.16
CA ALA A 264 -14.01 1.19 -18.44
C ALA A 264 -14.19 1.94 -17.10
N GLU A 265 -14.97 3.02 -17.06
CA GLU A 265 -15.28 3.77 -15.83
C GLU A 265 -16.09 2.94 -14.85
N HIS A 266 -17.06 2.14 -15.32
CA HIS A 266 -17.78 1.19 -14.48
C HIS A 266 -16.84 0.14 -13.87
N GLU A 267 -15.88 -0.37 -14.65
CA GLU A 267 -14.88 -1.31 -14.15
C GLU A 267 -13.93 -0.69 -13.13
N ILE A 268 -13.45 0.54 -13.40
CA ILE A 268 -12.65 1.36 -12.46
C ILE A 268 -13.40 1.49 -11.13
N ASN A 269 -14.66 1.94 -11.16
CA ASN A 269 -15.48 2.12 -9.97
C ASN A 269 -15.67 0.81 -9.20
N ASN A 270 -15.86 -0.31 -9.91
CA ASN A 270 -15.99 -1.61 -9.27
C ASN A 270 -14.72 -2.03 -8.53
N ILE A 271 -13.55 -1.82 -9.12
CA ILE A 271 -12.26 -2.14 -8.47
C ILE A 271 -12.05 -1.20 -7.28
N GLN A 272 -12.25 0.11 -7.47
CA GLN A 272 -12.01 1.11 -6.44
C GLN A 272 -12.92 0.98 -5.22
N ASN A 273 -14.18 0.62 -5.45
CA ASN A 273 -15.15 0.47 -4.38
C ASN A 273 -15.02 -0.87 -3.64
N LYS A 274 -14.32 -1.88 -4.19
CA LYS A 274 -14.29 -3.25 -3.63
C LYS A 274 -12.94 -3.67 -3.08
N GLU A 275 -11.85 -3.23 -3.71
CA GLU A 275 -10.54 -3.81 -3.44
C GLU A 275 -9.51 -2.74 -3.07
N ILE A 276 -9.31 -1.74 -3.95
CA ILE A 276 -8.13 -0.85 -3.87
C ILE A 276 -8.51 0.59 -4.14
N ILE A 277 -8.12 1.50 -3.26
CA ILE A 277 -8.20 2.95 -3.51
C ILE A 277 -6.80 3.45 -3.88
N ILE A 278 -6.70 4.20 -4.97
CA ILE A 278 -5.46 4.88 -5.37
C ILE A 278 -5.67 6.38 -5.17
N GLN A 279 -4.84 7.00 -4.34
CA GLN A 279 -4.90 8.43 -4.08
C GLN A 279 -3.49 9.01 -4.10
N ASN A 280 -3.24 9.96 -5.00
CA ASN A 280 -1.92 10.58 -5.20
C ASN A 280 -0.78 9.54 -5.30
N GLY A 281 -1.02 8.45 -6.05
CA GLY A 281 -0.08 7.34 -6.22
C GLY A 281 0.06 6.38 -5.05
N TRP A 282 -0.59 6.65 -3.92
CA TRP A 282 -0.62 5.77 -2.76
C TRP A 282 -1.76 4.76 -2.91
N TYR A 283 -1.46 3.50 -2.61
CA TYR A 283 -2.40 2.39 -2.71
C TYR A 283 -2.96 2.07 -1.32
N PHE A 284 -4.27 2.02 -1.16
CA PHE A 284 -4.99 1.73 0.08
C PHE A 284 -6.04 0.64 -0.13
N PHE A 285 -6.54 0.06 0.96
CA PHE A 285 -7.65 -0.88 0.90
C PHE A 285 -8.98 -0.13 0.79
N ALA A 286 -9.87 -0.60 -0.09
CA ALA A 286 -11.23 -0.06 -0.16
C ALA A 286 -11.96 -0.26 1.18
N GLU A 287 -12.87 0.65 1.54
CA GLU A 287 -13.63 0.56 2.79
C GLU A 287 -14.43 -0.74 2.89
N SER A 288 -14.99 -1.20 1.78
CA SER A 288 -15.68 -2.49 1.68
C SER A 288 -14.77 -3.69 1.96
N LYS A 289 -13.48 -3.59 1.58
CA LYS A 289 -12.48 -4.61 1.90
C LYS A 289 -12.20 -4.65 3.39
N VAL A 290 -12.01 -3.48 4.02
CA VAL A 290 -11.88 -3.35 5.49
C VAL A 290 -13.12 -3.91 6.20
N ALA A 291 -14.32 -3.58 5.71
CA ALA A 291 -15.57 -4.08 6.24
C ALA A 291 -15.72 -5.61 6.10
N SER A 292 -15.23 -6.20 5.00
CA SER A 292 -15.25 -7.66 4.83
C SER A 292 -14.33 -8.37 5.83
N VAL A 293 -13.17 -7.80 6.16
CA VAL A 293 -12.29 -8.31 7.23
C VAL A 293 -12.97 -8.24 8.60
N LEU A 294 -13.64 -7.11 8.91
CA LEU A 294 -14.41 -7.00 10.15
C LEU A 294 -15.56 -8.02 10.21
N LYS A 295 -16.24 -8.25 9.09
CA LYS A 295 -17.28 -9.27 8.97
C LYS A 295 -16.74 -10.67 9.27
N ILE A 296 -15.59 -11.04 8.70
CA ILE A 296 -14.92 -12.32 8.98
C ILE A 296 -14.63 -12.45 10.49
N ALA A 297 -14.07 -11.41 11.11
CA ALA A 297 -13.78 -11.43 12.55
C ALA A 297 -15.05 -11.63 13.40
N HIS A 298 -16.14 -10.96 13.04
CA HIS A 298 -17.45 -11.17 13.70
C HIS A 298 -17.97 -12.60 13.50
N GLU A 299 -17.91 -13.15 12.28
CA GLU A 299 -18.38 -14.50 12.00
C GLU A 299 -17.58 -15.57 12.74
N VAL A 300 -16.26 -15.39 12.86
CA VAL A 300 -15.40 -16.27 13.66
C VAL A 300 -15.73 -16.14 15.15
N SER A 301 -15.90 -14.91 15.65
CA SER A 301 -16.25 -14.69 17.05
C SER A 301 -17.63 -15.24 17.42
N ASP A 302 -18.58 -15.19 16.49
CA ASP A 302 -19.95 -15.73 16.65
C ASP A 302 -20.01 -17.25 16.39
N SER A 303 -18.87 -17.90 16.14
CA SER A 303 -18.77 -19.32 15.77
C SER A 303 -19.58 -19.70 14.51
N LYS A 304 -19.84 -18.73 13.63
CA LYS A 304 -20.51 -18.95 12.33
C LYS A 304 -19.54 -19.47 11.27
N THR A 305 -18.26 -19.12 11.41
CA THR A 305 -17.18 -19.55 10.53
C THR A 305 -16.05 -20.12 11.38
N LYS A 306 -15.59 -21.34 11.06
CA LYS A 306 -14.43 -21.95 11.72
C LYS A 306 -13.17 -21.64 10.90
N PRO A 307 -12.10 -21.08 11.51
CA PRO A 307 -10.82 -20.94 10.83
C PRO A 307 -10.24 -22.28 10.40
N ASP A 308 -9.47 -22.28 9.32
CA ASP A 308 -8.68 -23.45 8.92
C ASP A 308 -7.66 -23.82 10.01
N ASP A 309 -7.41 -25.12 10.16
CA ASP A 309 -6.38 -25.60 11.06
C ASP A 309 -4.98 -25.22 10.53
N TYR A 310 -4.12 -24.69 11.41
CA TYR A 310 -2.79 -24.22 11.03
C TYR A 310 -1.94 -25.32 10.38
N GLY A 311 -2.03 -26.56 10.86
CA GLY A 311 -1.32 -27.70 10.27
C GLY A 311 -1.78 -28.00 8.83
N ILE A 312 -3.08 -27.86 8.55
CA ILE A 312 -3.63 -27.96 7.19
C ILE A 312 -3.11 -26.84 6.31
N VAL A 313 -3.08 -25.59 6.81
CA VAL A 313 -2.54 -24.44 6.08
C VAL A 313 -1.06 -24.68 5.74
N CYS A 314 -0.22 -25.04 6.72
CA CYS A 314 1.19 -25.33 6.48
C CYS A 314 1.41 -26.44 5.44
N LYS A 315 0.67 -27.55 5.56
CA LYS A 315 0.77 -28.67 4.63
C LYS A 315 0.40 -28.25 3.20
N THR A 316 -0.63 -27.43 3.05
CA THR A 316 -1.07 -26.91 1.75
C THR A 316 0.01 -26.03 1.11
N LEU A 317 0.62 -25.15 1.90
CA LEU A 317 1.67 -24.24 1.42
C LEU A 317 3.00 -24.96 1.12
N LEU A 318 3.33 -26.03 1.85
CA LEU A 318 4.54 -26.84 1.62
C LEU A 318 4.40 -27.84 0.47
N GLY A 319 3.17 -28.20 0.10
CA GLY A 319 2.89 -29.25 -0.89
C GLY A 319 3.70 -29.15 -2.20
N PRO A 320 3.82 -27.97 -2.84
CA PRO A 320 4.64 -27.82 -4.04
C PRO A 320 6.13 -28.12 -3.81
N GLU A 321 6.69 -27.64 -2.69
CA GLU A 321 8.10 -27.87 -2.31
C GLU A 321 8.34 -29.37 -2.06
N GLU A 322 7.44 -30.02 -1.31
CA GLU A 322 7.53 -31.46 -1.04
C GLU A 322 7.39 -32.32 -2.29
N TYR A 323 6.49 -31.95 -3.21
CA TYR A 323 6.31 -32.65 -4.49
C TYR A 323 7.58 -32.54 -5.34
N LEU A 324 8.10 -31.32 -5.54
CA LEU A 324 9.29 -31.09 -6.34
C LEU A 324 10.56 -31.71 -5.73
N GLY A 325 10.64 -31.84 -4.41
CA GLY A 325 11.74 -32.52 -3.73
C GLY A 325 11.74 -34.04 -3.91
N LYS A 326 10.62 -34.65 -4.33
CA LYS A 326 10.46 -36.12 -4.44
C LYS A 326 10.33 -36.63 -5.88
N VAL A 327 9.82 -35.82 -6.80
CA VAL A 327 9.52 -36.25 -8.16
C VAL A 327 10.79 -36.36 -9.00
N GLN A 328 11.03 -37.52 -9.59
CA GLN A 328 12.20 -37.79 -10.43
C GLN A 328 11.89 -37.75 -11.94
N VAL A 329 10.66 -38.10 -12.34
CA VAL A 329 10.21 -38.11 -13.73
C VAL A 329 8.72 -37.75 -13.79
N PHE A 330 8.31 -36.94 -14.76
CA PHE A 330 6.89 -36.68 -15.09
C PHE A 330 6.75 -36.52 -16.62
N SER A 331 5.60 -36.95 -17.17
CA SER A 331 5.29 -36.77 -18.60
C SER A 331 4.23 -35.70 -18.79
N LYS A 332 4.45 -34.77 -19.72
CA LYS A 332 3.43 -33.85 -20.23
C LYS A 332 3.03 -34.32 -21.63
N PRO A 333 1.77 -34.73 -21.86
CA PRO A 333 1.32 -35.15 -23.19
C PRO A 333 1.40 -34.02 -24.21
#